data_AF-A0A3D9L443-F1
#
_entry.id   AF-A0A3D9L443-F1
#
_cell.length_a   1.000
_cell.length_b   1.000
_cell.length_c   1.000
_cell.angle_alpha   90.00
_cell.angle_beta   90.00
_cell.angle_gamma   90.00
#
_symmetry.space_group_name_H-M   'P 1'
#
loop_
_entity.id
_entity.type
_entity.pdbx_description
1 polymer ?
#
loop_
_entity_poly.entity_id
_entity_poly.type
_entity_poly.pdbx_seq_one_letter_code
_entity_poly.pdbx_strand_id
1 'polypeptide(L)'
;MLPWVTIALALANVVIHFVVGVDGRSTSALIDAGANFAALTLNGETYRLITSQFLHGNLLHLIVNVYSLVYVGLQVERQLGWRDFLLLYLLSGFVGGIASLHFNLFVVSVGASGAVLGVYAFLIVMQITAKDSPRSFILAQFVIYLLVLTAIGKKFNFDNAAHFGGVFTGLLVGVAYKFRYHRWAFAVVLLAGVTVFSVLPRYQVKYFQLYQEFSTISNKFIKTLTSNYPGERIYDSLKVLYPRPDTVIATLRRIEGLPAELSADTTVMVEVMHIEKQRMDYVMKAISGQTHAFRDSLSILGRQLTSMPPLMYPLSFQSGSAEVAVESSGPQEELVEHRIYFDSSWVETDRYMHSYYRIGTKNKQDEWHGRVVDYFADGTVQMKGEFDKGLREGVFIYYYDDSTYQSMGRYHKDDPVGRWEAYSENGQLVSQIRYARNGYAYWENMWTDDGEQTVRDGNGTEYSFHDNGQLEYKRQVVDGLIDGVVEGFDSLGNQLYREEYDHGRLVSGYLKTDSSEHLYDGSVYRAYPEGGFDAFYEYLDAANELKSDTTDGKVVVRFEVFANGDLHYFRYLERMDPEYNAYAKRLIMEGPKWLPAKAHGVTPITTQARVEVRF
;
A
#
# COMPACT_ATOMS: atom_id res chain seq x y z
N MET A 1 37.58 -21.88 47.45
CA MET A 1 36.10 -21.78 47.31
C MET A 1 35.71 -22.32 45.94
N LEU A 2 34.56 -22.99 45.84
CA LEU A 2 34.00 -23.40 44.56
C LEU A 2 33.51 -22.15 43.81
N PRO A 3 33.94 -21.88 42.56
CA PRO A 3 33.55 -20.70 41.79
C PRO A 3 32.15 -20.86 41.18
N TRP A 4 31.12 -20.78 42.04
CA TRP A 4 29.74 -21.09 41.68
C TRP A 4 29.05 -19.93 40.94
N VAL A 5 29.48 -18.68 41.12
CA VAL A 5 28.87 -17.52 40.44
C VAL A 5 29.17 -17.56 38.96
N THR A 6 30.40 -17.92 38.56
CA THR A 6 30.75 -18.10 37.15
C THR A 6 29.83 -19.11 36.48
N ILE A 7 29.59 -20.25 37.14
CA ILE A 7 28.72 -21.32 36.63
C ILE A 7 27.27 -20.82 36.57
N ALA A 8 26.79 -20.12 37.60
CA ALA A 8 25.44 -19.57 37.63
C ALA A 8 25.19 -18.56 36.51
N LEU A 9 26.13 -17.64 36.26
CA LEU A 9 26.04 -16.69 35.15
C LEU A 9 26.07 -17.38 33.79
N ALA A 10 26.93 -18.39 33.61
CA ALA A 10 26.97 -19.19 32.38
C ALA A 10 25.63 -19.91 32.13
N LEU A 11 25.06 -20.55 33.15
CA LEU A 11 23.75 -21.19 33.06
C LEU A 11 22.63 -20.18 32.79
N ALA A 12 22.65 -19.00 33.42
CA ALA A 12 21.67 -17.95 33.16
C ALA A 12 21.68 -17.51 31.70
N ASN A 13 22.86 -17.30 31.10
CA ASN A 13 22.99 -16.96 29.67
C ASN A 13 22.38 -18.05 28.77
N VAL A 14 22.65 -19.32 29.06
CA VAL A 14 22.11 -20.46 28.30
C VAL A 14 20.59 -20.53 28.44
N VAL A 15 20.08 -20.51 29.67
CA VAL A 15 18.64 -20.60 29.94
C VAL A 15 17.90 -19.43 29.30
N ILE A 16 18.37 -18.20 29.47
CA ILE A 16 17.72 -17.01 28.90
C ILE A 16 17.70 -17.07 27.38
N HIS A 17 18.80 -17.52 26.73
CA HIS A 17 18.83 -17.66 25.28
C HIS A 17 17.75 -18.62 24.76
N PHE A 18 17.54 -19.76 25.43
CA PHE A 18 16.52 -20.74 25.04
C PHE A 18 15.10 -20.33 25.48
N VAL A 19 14.92 -19.64 26.61
CA VAL A 19 13.61 -19.14 27.09
C VAL A 19 13.09 -18.02 26.22
N VAL A 20 13.95 -17.11 25.77
CA VAL A 20 13.58 -16.08 24.80
C VAL A 20 13.20 -16.71 23.45
N GLY A 21 13.47 -18.01 23.26
CA GLY A 21 12.96 -18.79 22.13
C GLY A 21 13.40 -18.16 20.81
N VAL A 22 14.70 -17.89 20.68
CA VAL A 22 15.25 -17.27 19.47
C VAL A 22 15.30 -18.33 18.37
N ASP A 23 14.12 -18.73 17.90
CA ASP A 23 13.88 -19.23 16.55
C ASP A 23 14.15 -18.06 15.59
N GLY A 24 15.43 -17.73 15.44
CA GLY A 24 16.06 -16.95 14.38
C GLY A 24 15.38 -15.65 13.91
N ARG A 25 15.93 -14.52 14.41
CA ARG A 25 16.35 -13.31 13.64
C ARG A 25 15.58 -11.98 13.81
N SER A 26 14.52 -11.84 14.63
CA SER A 26 13.90 -10.51 14.77
C SER A 26 14.56 -9.66 15.86
N THR A 27 15.03 -8.46 15.49
CA THR A 27 15.55 -7.46 16.43
C THR A 27 14.49 -7.03 17.46
N SER A 28 13.21 -7.10 17.09
CA SER A 28 12.08 -6.79 17.97
C SER A 28 11.98 -7.74 19.16
N ALA A 29 12.15 -9.05 18.97
CA ALA A 29 12.11 -10.02 20.07
C ALA A 29 13.20 -9.77 21.12
N LEU A 30 14.41 -9.36 20.68
CA LEU A 30 15.50 -8.97 21.58
C LEU A 30 15.16 -7.69 22.35
N ILE A 31 14.57 -6.69 21.67
CA ILE A 31 14.08 -5.48 22.33
C ILE A 31 13.02 -5.83 23.36
N ASP A 32 12.03 -6.67 23.03
CA ASP A 32 10.96 -7.07 23.95
C ASP A 32 11.52 -7.84 25.17
N ALA A 33 12.56 -8.65 24.96
CA ALA A 33 13.25 -9.38 26.02
C ALA A 33 14.19 -8.52 26.90
N GLY A 34 14.35 -7.22 26.60
CA GLY A 34 15.14 -6.30 27.41
C GLY A 34 16.54 -5.98 26.87
N ALA A 35 16.75 -6.04 25.55
CA ALA A 35 17.99 -5.56 24.94
C ALA A 35 18.22 -4.07 25.23
N ASN A 36 19.49 -3.66 25.28
CA ASN A 36 19.82 -2.27 25.51
C ASN A 36 19.62 -1.50 24.21
N PHE A 37 18.65 -0.58 24.22
CA PHE A 37 18.30 0.22 23.06
C PHE A 37 17.99 1.63 23.52
N ALA A 38 18.69 2.61 22.94
CA ALA A 38 18.79 3.91 23.57
C ALA A 38 17.47 4.65 23.72
N ALA A 39 16.58 4.54 22.73
CA ALA A 39 15.26 5.15 22.80
C ALA A 39 14.38 4.62 23.96
N LEU A 40 14.61 3.38 24.44
CA LEU A 40 13.84 2.77 25.54
C LEU A 40 14.59 2.85 26.86
N THR A 41 15.88 2.51 26.88
CA THR A 41 16.70 2.57 28.10
C THR A 41 16.77 4.00 28.65
N LEU A 42 16.91 4.99 27.77
CA LEU A 42 16.87 6.40 28.13
C LEU A 42 15.44 6.95 28.29
N ASN A 43 14.40 6.12 28.24
CA ASN A 43 13.02 6.54 28.49
C ASN A 43 12.40 5.87 29.74
N GLY A 44 13.25 5.38 30.66
CA GLY A 44 12.83 4.84 31.95
C GLY A 44 13.05 3.34 32.12
N GLU A 45 13.34 2.61 31.04
CA GLU A 45 13.58 1.16 31.08
C GLU A 45 15.05 0.83 31.42
N THR A 46 15.54 1.35 32.54
CA THR A 46 16.96 1.28 32.94
C THR A 46 17.44 -0.14 33.23
N TYR A 47 16.53 -1.07 33.53
CA TYR A 47 16.84 -2.49 33.73
C TYR A 47 17.53 -3.13 32.51
N ARG A 48 17.33 -2.55 31.31
CA ARG A 48 17.96 -2.96 30.05
C ARG A 48 19.49 -2.92 30.07
N LEU A 49 20.10 -2.11 30.94
CA LEU A 49 21.56 -2.09 31.14
C LEU A 49 22.09 -3.38 31.80
N ILE A 50 21.22 -4.11 32.49
CA ILE A 50 21.55 -5.38 33.15
C ILE A 50 21.03 -6.56 32.34
N THR A 51 19.77 -6.53 31.90
CA THR A 51 19.17 -7.66 31.16
C THR A 51 19.85 -7.92 29.82
N SER A 52 20.32 -6.88 29.13
CA SER A 52 21.04 -7.01 27.85
C SER A 52 22.28 -7.89 27.94
N GLN A 53 22.92 -7.95 29.12
CA GLN A 53 24.13 -8.76 29.36
C GLN A 53 23.86 -10.26 29.25
N PHE A 54 22.59 -10.68 29.28
CA PHE A 54 22.19 -12.08 29.22
C PHE A 54 21.54 -12.48 27.88
N LEU A 55 21.23 -11.50 27.03
CA LEU A 55 20.62 -11.72 25.73
C LEU A 55 21.68 -11.97 24.66
N HIS A 56 21.40 -12.84 23.70
CA HIS A 56 22.33 -13.16 22.62
C HIS A 56 21.58 -13.28 21.30
N GLY A 57 22.02 -12.53 20.29
CA GLY A 57 21.34 -12.51 18.98
C GLY A 57 21.50 -13.78 18.13
N ASN A 58 22.43 -14.69 18.48
CA ASN A 58 22.56 -15.99 17.81
C ASN A 58 23.32 -17.00 18.69
N LEU A 59 23.22 -18.29 18.33
CA LEU A 59 23.82 -19.40 19.06
C LEU A 59 25.36 -19.33 19.12
N LEU A 60 26.02 -18.95 18.01
CA LEU A 60 27.48 -18.82 18.00
C LEU A 60 27.94 -17.73 18.97
N HIS A 61 27.23 -16.61 19.00
CA HIS A 61 27.49 -15.50 19.93
C HIS A 61 27.32 -15.95 21.39
N LEU A 62 26.30 -16.76 21.70
CA LEU A 62 26.15 -17.37 23.02
C LEU A 62 27.33 -18.27 23.38
N ILE A 63 27.67 -19.24 22.51
CA ILE A 63 28.71 -20.24 22.78
C ILE A 63 30.04 -19.57 23.09
N VAL A 64 30.43 -18.58 22.28
CA VAL A 64 31.68 -17.85 22.45
C VAL A 64 31.71 -17.09 23.78
N ASN A 65 30.61 -16.44 24.17
CA ASN A 65 30.54 -15.73 25.45
C ASN A 65 30.57 -16.68 26.66
N VAL A 66 29.78 -17.75 26.63
CA VAL A 66 29.71 -18.73 27.73
C VAL A 66 31.05 -19.42 27.92
N TYR A 67 31.69 -19.85 26.83
CA TYR A 67 33.04 -20.45 26.88
C TYR A 67 34.05 -19.49 27.51
N SER A 68 34.10 -18.25 27.01
CA SER A 68 35.03 -17.23 27.53
C SER A 68 34.76 -16.88 28.99
N LEU A 69 33.50 -16.74 29.39
CA LEU A 69 33.08 -16.49 30.77
C LEU A 69 33.53 -17.61 31.71
N VAL A 70 33.26 -18.87 31.37
CA VAL A 70 33.67 -20.00 32.19
C VAL A 70 35.19 -20.04 32.31
N TYR A 71 35.91 -19.87 31.20
CA TYR A 71 37.36 -19.94 31.18
C TYR A 71 38.03 -18.87 32.07
N VAL A 72 37.66 -17.59 31.90
CA VAL A 72 38.28 -16.49 32.64
C VAL A 72 37.66 -16.31 34.04
N GLY A 73 36.35 -16.51 34.15
CA GLY A 73 35.59 -16.30 35.38
C GLY A 73 35.99 -17.26 36.49
N LEU A 74 36.19 -18.55 36.17
CA LEU A 74 36.63 -19.54 37.17
C LEU A 74 37.96 -19.14 37.82
N GLN A 75 38.86 -18.50 37.06
CA GLN A 75 40.16 -18.05 37.56
C GLN A 75 40.02 -16.78 38.41
N VAL A 76 39.27 -15.79 37.92
CA VAL A 76 39.09 -14.51 38.63
C VAL A 76 38.27 -14.67 39.90
N GLU A 77 37.19 -15.47 39.88
CA GLU A 77 36.35 -15.73 41.06
C GLU A 77 37.13 -16.43 42.18
N ARG A 78 38.08 -17.31 41.84
CA ARG A 78 38.97 -17.92 42.84
C ARG A 78 39.92 -16.90 43.48
N GLN A 79 40.32 -15.85 42.75
CA GLN A 79 41.21 -14.81 43.25
C GLN A 79 40.48 -13.75 44.07
N LEU A 80 39.31 -13.30 43.60
CA LEU A 80 38.53 -12.22 44.21
C LEU A 80 37.52 -12.71 45.27
N GLY A 81 37.07 -13.95 45.17
CA GLY A 81 35.85 -14.40 45.83
C GLY A 81 34.60 -14.00 45.05
N TRP A 82 33.48 -14.64 45.41
CA TRP A 82 32.24 -14.60 44.63
C TRP A 82 31.58 -13.21 44.56
N ARG A 83 31.67 -12.40 45.64
CA ARG A 83 31.02 -11.07 45.73
C ARG A 83 31.65 -10.09 44.76
N ASP A 84 32.96 -9.93 44.85
CA ASP A 84 33.71 -8.97 44.06
C ASP A 84 33.79 -9.39 42.59
N PHE A 85 33.79 -10.70 42.32
CA PHE A 85 33.63 -11.21 40.96
C PHE A 85 32.28 -10.85 40.35
N LEU A 86 31.17 -11.06 41.08
CA LEU A 86 29.84 -10.70 40.60
C LEU A 86 29.71 -9.20 40.34
N LEU A 87 30.22 -8.37 41.26
CA LEU A 87 30.24 -6.91 41.10
C LEU A 87 31.08 -6.48 39.89
N LEU A 88 32.27 -7.06 39.70
CA LEU A 88 33.12 -6.80 38.54
C LEU A 88 32.39 -7.13 37.23
N TYR A 89 31.77 -8.32 37.13
CA TYR A 89 31.02 -8.73 35.95
C TYR A 89 29.88 -7.75 35.64
N LEU A 90 28.99 -7.51 36.61
CA LEU A 90 27.80 -6.67 36.40
C LEU A 90 28.16 -5.20 36.13
N LEU A 91 29.17 -4.65 36.81
CA LEU A 91 29.61 -3.26 36.60
C LEU A 91 30.31 -3.09 35.25
N SER A 92 31.14 -4.04 34.82
CA SER A 92 31.74 -4.00 33.48
C SER A 92 30.67 -4.02 32.39
N GLY A 93 29.64 -4.87 32.53
CA GLY A 93 28.50 -4.86 31.60
C GLY A 93 27.66 -3.57 31.67
N PHE A 94 27.41 -3.04 32.87
CA PHE A 94 26.66 -1.80 33.08
C PHE A 94 27.34 -0.58 32.43
N VAL A 95 28.64 -0.39 32.67
CA VAL A 95 29.42 0.70 32.06
C VAL A 95 29.56 0.48 30.56
N GLY A 96 29.69 -0.77 30.10
CA GLY A 96 29.60 -1.11 28.68
C GLY A 96 28.26 -0.68 28.08
N GLY A 97 27.14 -0.99 28.73
CA GLY A 97 25.80 -0.56 28.32
C GLY A 97 25.67 0.96 28.23
N ILE A 98 26.24 1.71 29.17
CA ILE A 98 26.26 3.19 29.11
C ILE A 98 27.11 3.69 27.94
N ALA A 99 28.30 3.11 27.71
CA ALA A 99 29.15 3.47 26.57
C ALA A 99 28.43 3.21 25.24
N SER A 100 27.69 2.10 25.14
CA SER A 100 26.82 1.82 23.99
C SER A 100 25.79 2.93 23.74
N LEU A 101 25.07 3.35 24.78
CA LEU A 101 24.06 4.41 24.68
C LEU A 101 24.64 5.76 24.24
N HIS A 102 25.91 6.02 24.60
CA HIS A 102 26.58 7.27 24.27
C HIS A 102 27.11 7.30 22.83
N PHE A 103 27.77 6.23 22.40
CA PHE A 103 28.49 6.19 21.13
C PHE A 103 27.66 5.61 19.97
N ASN A 104 26.59 4.88 20.26
CA ASN A 104 25.69 4.36 19.25
C ASN A 104 24.34 5.08 19.29
N LEU A 105 23.79 5.41 18.12
CA LEU A 105 22.53 6.13 18.00
C LEU A 105 21.31 5.23 18.22
N PHE A 106 21.15 4.23 17.35
CA PHE A 106 20.00 3.33 17.32
C PHE A 106 20.42 1.85 17.19
N VAL A 107 21.56 1.50 17.80
CA VAL A 107 22.03 0.11 17.86
C VAL A 107 21.33 -0.62 19.00
N VAL A 108 20.84 -1.82 18.70
CA VAL A 108 20.31 -2.75 19.71
C VAL A 108 21.46 -3.59 20.22
N SER A 109 21.81 -3.40 21.49
CA SER A 109 22.96 -4.03 22.13
C SER A 109 22.55 -5.19 23.03
N VAL A 110 23.20 -6.34 22.83
CA VAL A 110 22.98 -7.59 23.56
C VAL A 110 24.33 -8.32 23.74
N GLY A 111 24.46 -9.07 24.82
CA GLY A 111 25.55 -10.03 25.02
C GLY A 111 26.37 -9.80 26.29
N ALA A 112 26.92 -10.89 26.82
CA ALA A 112 27.80 -10.87 27.99
C ALA A 112 29.21 -10.30 27.71
N SER A 113 29.54 -10.03 26.45
CA SER A 113 30.91 -9.79 25.99
C SER A 113 31.59 -8.60 26.65
N GLY A 114 30.87 -7.49 26.89
CA GLY A 114 31.39 -6.34 27.62
C GLY A 114 31.79 -6.69 29.06
N ALA A 115 30.96 -7.45 29.76
CA ALA A 115 31.26 -7.94 31.10
C ALA A 115 32.47 -8.89 31.10
N VAL A 116 32.50 -9.86 30.18
CA VAL A 116 33.60 -10.83 30.04
C VAL A 116 34.93 -10.14 29.71
N LEU A 117 34.93 -9.15 28.81
CA LEU A 117 36.13 -8.37 28.48
C LEU A 117 36.64 -7.56 29.68
N GLY A 118 35.74 -7.04 30.52
CA GLY A 118 36.12 -6.41 31.78
C GLY A 118 36.79 -7.38 32.75
N VAL A 119 36.27 -8.60 32.87
CA VAL A 119 36.92 -9.66 33.67
C VAL A 119 38.31 -10.02 33.13
N TYR A 120 38.47 -10.12 31.81
CA TYR A 120 39.79 -10.30 31.18
C TYR A 120 40.74 -9.14 31.47
N ALA A 121 40.28 -7.90 31.32
CA ALA A 121 41.09 -6.70 31.57
C ALA A 121 41.56 -6.63 33.03
N PHE A 122 40.69 -6.97 33.98
CA PHE A 122 41.06 -7.13 35.38
C PHE A 122 42.16 -8.18 35.57
N LEU A 123 41.98 -9.39 34.98
CA LEU A 123 42.96 -10.47 35.09
C LEU A 123 44.32 -10.07 34.51
N ILE A 124 44.34 -9.36 33.38
CA ILE A 124 45.58 -8.86 32.76
C ILE A 124 46.34 -7.94 33.72
N VAL A 125 45.67 -7.00 34.40
CA VAL A 125 46.32 -6.11 35.39
C VAL A 125 46.93 -6.91 36.54
N MET A 126 46.19 -7.88 37.06
CA MET A 126 46.69 -8.74 38.15
C MET A 126 47.92 -9.54 37.70
N GLN A 127 47.91 -10.05 36.47
CA GLN A 127 48.94 -10.95 35.94
C GLN A 127 50.19 -10.25 35.42
N ILE A 128 50.09 -9.01 34.92
CA ILE A 128 51.27 -8.20 34.57
C ILE A 128 52.15 -7.92 35.79
N THR A 129 51.52 -7.88 36.97
CA THR A 129 52.21 -7.52 38.22
C THR A 129 52.59 -8.70 39.10
N ALA A 130 52.35 -9.93 38.64
CA ALA A 130 52.70 -11.17 39.33
C ALA A 130 54.07 -11.70 38.84
N LYS A 131 54.91 -12.20 39.77
CA LYS A 131 56.28 -12.65 39.48
C LYS A 131 56.33 -13.88 38.55
N ASP A 132 55.50 -14.88 38.80
CA ASP A 132 55.47 -16.15 38.05
C ASP A 132 54.13 -16.31 37.31
N SER A 133 53.92 -15.46 36.31
CA SER A 133 52.64 -15.31 35.62
C SER A 133 52.66 -15.88 34.20
N PRO A 134 51.64 -16.65 33.77
CA PRO A 134 51.45 -17.06 32.38
C PRO A 134 50.92 -15.90 31.50
N ARG A 135 51.45 -14.69 31.70
CA ARG A 135 50.97 -13.43 31.09
C ARG A 135 50.88 -13.48 29.55
N SER A 136 51.85 -14.11 28.88
CA SER A 136 51.85 -14.25 27.42
C SER A 136 50.69 -15.10 26.92
N PHE A 137 50.36 -16.18 27.63
CA PHE A 137 49.25 -17.05 27.30
C PHE A 137 47.89 -16.37 27.50
N ILE A 138 47.71 -15.68 28.63
CA ILE A 138 46.48 -14.92 28.92
C ILE A 138 46.28 -13.80 27.90
N LEU A 139 47.35 -13.07 27.56
CA LEU A 139 47.29 -12.01 26.55
C LEU A 139 46.95 -12.56 25.17
N ALA A 140 47.56 -13.68 24.76
CA ALA A 140 47.24 -14.35 23.49
C ALA A 140 45.76 -14.75 23.43
N GLN A 141 45.20 -15.30 24.51
CA GLN A 141 43.78 -15.66 24.58
C GLN A 141 42.85 -14.46 24.51
N PHE A 142 43.18 -13.38 25.22
CA PHE A 142 42.44 -12.12 25.13
C PHE A 142 42.42 -11.58 23.69
N VAL A 143 43.57 -11.60 23.02
CA VAL A 143 43.69 -11.18 21.61
C VAL A 143 42.87 -12.10 20.69
N ILE A 144 42.95 -13.42 20.86
CA ILE A 144 42.15 -14.37 20.09
C ILE A 144 40.66 -14.11 20.30
N TYR A 145 40.23 -13.89 21.55
CA TYR A 145 38.84 -13.58 21.87
C TYR A 145 38.37 -12.28 21.20
N LEU A 146 39.18 -11.21 21.25
CA LEU A 146 38.91 -9.96 20.53
C LEU A 146 38.83 -10.16 19.01
N LEU A 147 39.72 -10.96 18.42
CA LEU A 147 39.70 -11.28 17.00
C LEU A 147 38.43 -12.04 16.61
N VAL A 148 38.03 -13.03 17.40
CA VAL A 148 36.78 -13.79 17.20
C VAL A 148 35.57 -12.87 17.32
N LEU A 149 35.51 -12.02 18.36
CA LEU A 149 34.44 -11.02 18.52
C LEU A 149 34.38 -10.05 17.33
N THR A 150 35.54 -9.62 16.82
CA THR A 150 35.62 -8.70 15.67
C THR A 150 35.19 -9.39 14.37
N ALA A 151 35.61 -10.64 14.16
CA ALA A 151 35.27 -11.44 12.98
C ALA A 151 33.76 -11.75 12.93
N ILE A 152 33.16 -12.11 14.06
CA ILE A 152 31.71 -12.30 14.19
C ILE A 152 31.01 -10.93 14.08
N GLY A 153 31.55 -9.90 14.72
CA GLY A 153 31.00 -8.54 14.75
C GLY A 153 30.85 -7.88 13.39
N LYS A 154 31.76 -8.14 12.43
CA LYS A 154 31.62 -7.65 11.04
C LYS A 154 30.39 -8.19 10.32
N LYS A 155 29.89 -9.36 10.71
CA LYS A 155 28.71 -10.01 10.12
C LYS A 155 27.41 -9.70 10.87
N PHE A 156 27.50 -9.33 12.15
CA PHE A 156 26.35 -9.20 13.05
C PHE A 156 26.31 -7.85 13.81
N ASN A 157 27.09 -6.86 13.36
CA ASN A 157 27.16 -5.49 13.86
C ASN A 157 27.33 -5.38 15.40
N PHE A 158 28.39 -6.00 15.93
CA PHE A 158 28.63 -6.02 17.38
C PHE A 158 29.00 -4.64 17.95
N ASP A 159 28.60 -4.44 19.19
CA ASP A 159 28.74 -3.18 19.91
C ASP A 159 30.15 -2.98 20.50
N ASN A 160 31.00 -2.33 19.72
CA ASN A 160 32.38 -2.04 20.12
C ASN A 160 32.46 -1.04 21.29
N ALA A 161 31.48 -0.14 21.41
CA ALA A 161 31.43 0.81 22.52
C ALA A 161 31.19 0.09 23.86
N ALA A 162 30.29 -0.90 23.86
CA ALA A 162 30.07 -1.75 25.04
C ALA A 162 31.32 -2.52 25.45
N HIS A 163 32.06 -3.07 24.47
CA HIS A 163 33.32 -3.75 24.72
C HIS A 163 34.35 -2.83 25.39
N PHE A 164 34.49 -1.60 24.88
CA PHE A 164 35.42 -0.62 25.43
C PHE A 164 35.07 -0.24 26.88
N GLY A 165 33.79 0.04 27.17
CA GLY A 165 33.35 0.36 28.53
C GLY A 165 33.61 -0.76 29.54
N GLY A 166 33.44 -2.01 29.10
CA GLY A 166 33.77 -3.20 29.88
C GLY A 166 35.26 -3.31 30.22
N VAL A 167 36.13 -3.20 29.19
CA VAL A 167 37.60 -3.21 29.36
C VAL A 167 38.06 -2.09 30.28
N PHE A 168 37.57 -0.86 30.06
CA PHE A 168 37.90 0.30 30.89
C PHE A 168 37.59 0.06 32.37
N THR A 169 36.42 -0.49 32.66
CA THR A 169 36.00 -0.83 34.03
C THR A 169 36.93 -1.87 34.65
N GLY A 170 37.26 -2.93 33.91
CA GLY A 170 38.15 -3.99 34.37
C GLY A 170 39.56 -3.51 34.68
N LEU A 171 40.12 -2.64 33.82
CA LEU A 171 41.44 -2.01 34.06
C LEU A 171 41.42 -1.14 35.33
N LEU A 172 40.42 -0.27 35.47
CA LEU A 172 40.31 0.65 36.60
C LEU A 172 40.17 -0.10 37.93
N VAL A 173 39.27 -1.10 37.98
CA VAL A 173 39.09 -1.94 39.17
C VAL A 173 40.36 -2.76 39.45
N GLY A 174 41.00 -3.32 38.43
CA GLY A 174 42.25 -4.07 38.57
C GLY A 174 43.39 -3.24 39.18
N VAL A 175 43.56 -2.01 38.72
CA VAL A 175 44.54 -1.06 39.27
C VAL A 175 44.20 -0.73 40.72
N ALA A 176 42.93 -0.45 41.03
CA ALA A 176 42.51 -0.17 42.41
C ALA A 176 42.74 -1.36 43.35
N TYR A 177 42.53 -2.59 42.88
CA TYR A 177 42.89 -3.81 43.61
C TYR A 177 44.38 -3.90 43.89
N LYS A 178 45.22 -3.64 42.89
CA LYS A 178 46.67 -3.67 43.04
C LYS A 178 47.18 -2.71 44.12
N PHE A 179 46.62 -1.50 44.17
CA PHE A 179 46.99 -0.46 45.14
C PHE A 179 46.16 -0.50 46.44
N ARG A 180 45.40 -1.57 46.69
CA ARG A 180 44.56 -1.78 47.89
C ARG A 180 43.44 -0.75 48.09
N TYR A 181 43.03 -0.03 47.04
CA TYR A 181 41.87 0.88 47.04
C TYR A 181 40.54 0.19 46.66
N HIS A 182 40.54 -1.14 46.48
CA HIS A 182 39.38 -1.93 46.02
C HIS A 182 38.08 -1.70 46.80
N ARG A 183 38.14 -1.39 48.10
CA ARG A 183 36.95 -1.20 48.95
C ARG A 183 36.01 -0.09 48.47
N TRP A 184 36.55 0.92 47.78
CA TRP A 184 35.77 2.06 47.26
C TRP A 184 35.61 2.04 45.74
N ALA A 185 36.45 1.27 45.03
CA ALA A 185 36.51 1.27 43.57
C ALA A 185 35.17 0.96 42.91
N PHE A 186 34.47 -0.08 43.39
CA PHE A 186 33.15 -0.45 42.85
C PHE A 186 32.10 0.65 43.06
N ALA A 187 32.08 1.29 44.23
CA ALA A 187 31.15 2.37 44.53
C ALA A 187 31.42 3.61 43.67
N VAL A 188 32.68 3.96 43.47
CA VAL A 188 33.08 5.09 42.62
C VAL A 188 32.68 4.85 41.16
N VAL A 189 32.96 3.67 40.62
CA VAL A 189 32.57 3.30 39.25
C VAL A 189 31.06 3.34 39.07
N LEU A 190 30.30 2.79 40.03
CA LEU A 190 28.84 2.81 39.99
C LEU A 190 28.28 4.23 40.01
N LEU A 191 28.74 5.07 40.95
CA LEU A 191 28.28 6.46 41.06
C LEU A 191 28.64 7.28 39.82
N ALA A 192 29.84 7.09 39.27
CA ALA A 192 30.25 7.73 38.02
C ALA A 192 29.36 7.28 36.85
N GLY A 193 29.09 5.98 36.72
CA GLY A 193 28.22 5.44 35.68
C GLY A 193 26.79 5.98 35.78
N VAL A 194 26.19 5.99 36.97
CA VAL A 194 24.85 6.58 37.20
C VAL A 194 24.83 8.07 36.86
N THR A 195 25.88 8.80 37.21
CA THR A 195 26.01 10.23 36.89
C THR A 195 26.06 10.45 35.38
N VAL A 196 26.92 9.70 34.66
CA VAL A 196 27.02 9.76 33.20
C VAL A 196 25.68 9.42 32.55
N PHE A 197 25.03 8.33 32.97
CA PHE A 197 23.72 7.93 32.45
C PHE A 197 22.65 9.03 32.62
N SER A 198 22.65 9.71 33.76
CA SER A 198 21.68 10.76 34.08
C SER A 198 21.82 12.01 33.19
N VAL A 199 23.04 12.29 32.72
CA VAL A 199 23.33 13.45 31.85
C VAL A 199 23.40 13.11 30.36
N LEU A 200 23.21 11.84 29.97
CA LEU A 200 23.20 11.45 28.56
C LEU A 200 22.11 12.20 27.77
N PRO A 201 22.42 12.71 26.57
CA PRO A 201 21.45 13.35 25.70
C PRO A 201 20.25 12.44 25.39
N ARG A 202 19.04 13.02 25.33
CA ARG A 202 17.78 12.28 25.09
C ARG A 202 17.20 12.51 23.69
N TYR A 203 17.99 13.00 22.73
CA TYR A 203 17.51 13.27 21.37
C TYR A 203 17.03 11.99 20.66
N GLN A 204 17.69 10.84 20.90
CA GLN A 204 17.31 9.53 20.34
C GLN A 204 15.88 9.13 20.76
N VAL A 205 15.50 9.44 22.00
CA VAL A 205 14.16 9.17 22.53
C VAL A 205 13.12 9.98 21.76
N LYS A 206 13.30 11.30 21.66
CA LYS A 206 12.37 12.19 20.94
C LYS A 206 12.26 11.81 19.46
N TYR A 207 13.39 11.54 18.83
CA TYR A 207 13.46 11.17 17.42
C TYR A 207 12.71 9.87 17.12
N PHE A 208 12.96 8.83 17.93
CA PHE A 208 12.27 7.55 17.83
C PHE A 208 10.77 7.68 18.10
N GLN A 209 10.37 8.43 19.12
CA GLN A 209 8.96 8.65 19.45
C GLN A 209 8.19 9.32 18.30
N LEU A 210 8.76 10.34 17.66
CA LEU A 210 8.13 11.01 16.52
C LEU A 210 8.00 10.08 15.31
N TYR A 211 9.02 9.25 15.05
CA TYR A 211 8.92 8.22 14.01
C TYR A 211 7.78 7.23 14.31
N GLN A 212 7.71 6.71 15.53
CA GLN A 212 6.66 5.77 15.94
C GLN A 212 5.28 6.40 15.93
N GLU A 213 5.17 7.67 16.31
CA GLU A 213 3.92 8.43 16.25
C GLU A 213 3.44 8.56 14.79
N PHE A 214 4.32 8.96 13.87
CA PHE A 214 3.98 9.04 12.45
C PHE A 214 3.58 7.68 11.86
N SER A 215 4.37 6.63 12.15
CA SER A 215 4.08 5.27 11.71
C SER A 215 2.71 4.81 12.22
N THR A 216 2.40 5.10 13.49
CA THR A 216 1.10 4.79 14.09
C THR A 216 -0.04 5.55 13.41
N ILE A 217 0.15 6.83 13.09
CA ILE A 217 -0.84 7.63 12.35
C ILE A 217 -1.10 7.02 10.97
N SER A 218 -0.03 6.69 10.23
CA SER A 218 -0.14 6.07 8.90
C SER A 218 -0.83 4.71 8.94
N ASN A 219 -0.45 3.84 9.89
CA ASN A 219 -1.09 2.54 10.07
C ASN A 219 -2.57 2.67 10.45
N LYS A 220 -2.92 3.63 11.33
CA LYS A 220 -4.32 3.91 11.67
C LYS A 220 -5.10 4.45 10.48
N PHE A 221 -4.49 5.29 9.65
CA PHE A 221 -5.10 5.80 8.43
C PHE A 221 -5.45 4.65 7.49
N ILE A 222 -4.49 3.77 7.17
CA ILE A 222 -4.70 2.59 6.31
C ILE A 222 -5.73 1.63 6.91
N LYS A 223 -5.66 1.35 8.22
CA LYS A 223 -6.63 0.48 8.90
C LYS A 223 -8.05 1.04 8.85
N THR A 224 -8.20 2.36 8.94
CA THR A 224 -9.50 3.02 8.84
C THR A 224 -10.05 2.94 7.42
N LEU A 225 -9.21 3.13 6.39
CA LEU A 225 -9.60 2.98 4.99
C LEU A 225 -10.07 1.56 4.63
N THR A 226 -9.46 0.55 5.24
CA THR A 226 -9.74 -0.86 4.97
C THR A 226 -10.87 -1.43 5.85
N SER A 227 -11.46 -0.61 6.72
CA SER A 227 -12.56 -1.03 7.59
C SER A 227 -13.91 -1.00 6.89
N ASN A 228 -14.85 -1.86 7.32
CA ASN A 228 -16.19 -2.00 6.72
C ASN A 228 -17.18 -0.86 7.09
N TYR A 229 -16.70 0.36 7.34
CA TYR A 229 -17.60 1.48 7.65
C TYR A 229 -18.28 2.06 6.40
N PRO A 230 -19.48 2.65 6.53
CA PRO A 230 -20.04 3.52 5.50
C PRO A 230 -19.09 4.70 5.19
N GLY A 231 -19.02 5.14 3.93
CA GLY A 231 -18.04 6.14 3.47
C GLY A 231 -17.99 7.44 4.29
N GLU A 232 -19.14 7.96 4.73
CA GLU A 232 -19.22 9.16 5.57
C GLU A 232 -18.50 8.98 6.92
N ARG A 233 -18.65 7.80 7.57
CA ARG A 233 -17.97 7.51 8.84
C ARG A 233 -16.46 7.33 8.67
N ILE A 234 -16.02 6.85 7.50
CA ILE A 234 -14.59 6.73 7.18
C ILE A 234 -13.98 8.14 7.13
N TYR A 235 -14.60 9.05 6.38
CA TYR A 235 -14.10 10.41 6.23
C TYR A 235 -13.96 11.14 7.59
N ASP A 236 -15.01 11.10 8.43
CA ASP A 236 -14.98 11.74 9.75
C ASP A 236 -13.89 11.16 10.66
N SER A 237 -13.70 9.83 10.61
CA SER A 237 -12.66 9.14 11.40
C SER A 237 -11.26 9.55 10.95
N LEU A 238 -11.03 9.67 9.64
CA LEU A 238 -9.73 10.06 9.07
C LEU A 238 -9.41 11.54 9.32
N LYS A 239 -10.42 12.42 9.34
CA LYS A 239 -10.26 13.85 9.62
C LYS A 239 -9.60 14.14 10.97
N VAL A 240 -9.83 13.28 11.97
CA VAL A 240 -9.19 13.39 13.30
C VAL A 240 -7.68 13.08 13.25
N LEU A 241 -7.25 12.20 12.35
CA LEU A 241 -5.84 11.83 12.19
C LEU A 241 -5.06 12.86 11.38
N TYR A 242 -5.73 13.53 10.43
CA TYR A 242 -5.15 14.42 9.43
C TYR A 242 -4.26 15.58 9.94
N PRO A 243 -4.57 16.32 11.04
CA PRO A 243 -3.68 17.40 11.50
C PRO A 243 -2.41 16.92 12.22
N ARG A 244 -2.30 15.63 12.55
CA ARG A 244 -1.18 15.10 13.35
C ARG A 244 0.14 14.96 12.55
N PRO A 245 0.15 14.45 11.30
CA PRO A 245 1.35 14.43 10.46
C PRO A 245 2.12 15.75 10.41
N ASP A 246 1.43 16.87 10.21
CA ASP A 246 2.05 18.21 10.15
C ASP A 246 2.77 18.58 11.45
N THR A 247 2.14 18.25 12.59
CA THR A 247 2.70 18.51 13.92
C THR A 247 3.96 17.69 14.15
N VAL A 248 3.96 16.42 13.73
CA VAL A 248 5.11 15.52 13.84
C VAL A 248 6.28 16.00 12.98
N ILE A 249 6.02 16.36 11.70
CA ILE A 249 7.04 16.89 10.78
C ILE A 249 7.64 18.20 11.31
N ALA A 250 6.81 19.12 11.80
CA ALA A 250 7.26 20.39 12.37
C ALA A 250 8.11 20.19 13.62
N THR A 251 7.74 19.23 14.49
CA THR A 251 8.48 18.92 15.72
C THR A 251 9.81 18.24 15.42
N LEU A 252 9.84 17.31 14.45
CA LEU A 252 11.05 16.61 14.01
C LEU A 252 12.14 17.58 13.54
N ARG A 253 11.76 18.62 12.77
CA ARG A 253 12.67 19.66 12.29
C ARG A 253 13.24 20.56 13.40
N ARG A 254 12.61 20.58 14.58
CA ARG A 254 12.97 21.45 15.72
C ARG A 254 13.69 20.71 16.84
N ILE A 255 14.07 19.44 16.66
CA ILE A 255 14.83 18.71 17.67
C ILE A 255 16.22 19.34 17.80
N GLU A 256 16.47 19.97 18.93
CA GLU A 256 17.78 20.53 19.26
C GLU A 256 18.79 19.43 19.61
N GLY A 257 20.06 19.66 19.25
CA GLY A 257 21.17 18.76 19.61
C GLY A 257 21.21 17.46 18.81
N LEU A 258 20.57 17.41 17.63
CA LEU A 258 20.70 16.29 16.70
C LEU A 258 22.16 16.18 16.19
N PRO A 259 22.79 15.00 16.29
CA PRO A 259 24.10 14.75 15.72
C PRO A 259 24.08 14.87 14.19
N ALA A 260 25.20 15.30 13.60
CA ALA A 260 25.32 15.51 12.16
C ALA A 260 25.05 14.22 11.36
N GLU A 261 25.39 13.08 11.96
CA GLU A 261 25.16 11.73 11.46
C GLU A 261 23.68 11.43 11.19
N LEU A 262 22.74 12.11 11.88
CA LEU A 262 21.30 11.97 11.66
C LEU A 262 20.73 12.99 10.68
N SER A 263 21.50 13.96 10.20
CA SER A 263 20.99 15.02 9.32
C SER A 263 20.46 14.48 7.98
N ALA A 264 21.19 13.51 7.38
CA ALA A 264 20.78 12.85 6.15
C ALA A 264 19.49 12.04 6.33
N ASP A 265 19.45 11.17 7.35
CA ASP A 265 18.26 10.37 7.69
C ASP A 265 17.06 11.25 8.02
N THR A 266 17.27 12.38 8.72
CA THR A 266 16.20 13.35 9.01
C THR A 266 15.63 13.96 7.75
N THR A 267 16.48 14.26 6.76
CA THR A 267 16.04 14.80 5.47
C THR A 267 15.19 13.77 4.70
N VAL A 268 15.68 12.52 4.61
CA VAL A 268 14.95 11.42 3.97
C VAL A 268 13.61 11.17 4.68
N MET A 269 13.62 11.12 6.02
CA MET A 269 12.43 10.86 6.82
C MET A 269 11.39 11.95 6.68
N VAL A 270 11.80 13.22 6.69
CA VAL A 270 10.90 14.37 6.44
C VAL A 270 10.28 14.27 5.05
N GLU A 271 11.05 13.88 4.04
CA GLU A 271 10.54 13.73 2.67
C GLU A 271 9.53 12.58 2.55
N VAL A 272 9.85 11.42 3.14
CA VAL A 272 8.91 10.28 3.23
C VAL A 272 7.61 10.70 3.92
N MET A 273 7.71 11.44 5.04
CA MET A 273 6.53 11.93 5.76
C MET A 273 5.71 12.92 4.91
N HIS A 274 6.34 13.77 4.11
CA HIS A 274 5.64 14.68 3.19
C HIS A 274 4.91 13.95 2.07
N ILE A 275 5.55 12.97 1.43
CA ILE A 275 4.93 12.17 0.36
C ILE A 275 3.76 11.36 0.93
N GLU A 276 3.94 10.73 2.09
CA GLU A 276 2.87 10.02 2.79
C GLU A 276 1.71 10.94 3.15
N LYS A 277 1.99 12.14 3.66
CA LYS A 277 0.96 13.16 3.90
C LYS A 277 0.24 13.52 2.61
N GLN A 278 0.95 13.86 1.53
CA GLN A 278 0.32 14.17 0.24
C GLN A 278 -0.56 13.03 -0.27
N ARG A 279 -0.15 11.78 -0.03
CA ARG A 279 -0.96 10.61 -0.35
C ARG A 279 -2.24 10.58 0.47
N MET A 280 -2.17 10.83 1.78
CA MET A 280 -3.34 10.97 2.65
C MET A 280 -4.26 12.10 2.19
N ASP A 281 -3.72 13.26 1.81
CA ASP A 281 -4.47 14.41 1.30
C ASP A 281 -5.29 14.03 0.06
N TYR A 282 -4.67 13.35 -0.90
CA TYR A 282 -5.35 12.88 -2.11
C TYR A 282 -6.42 11.82 -1.82
N VAL A 283 -6.16 10.88 -0.91
CA VAL A 283 -7.19 9.92 -0.48
C VAL A 283 -8.35 10.62 0.21
N MET A 284 -8.08 11.59 1.09
CA MET A 284 -9.12 12.37 1.78
C MET A 284 -10.00 13.13 0.79
N LYS A 285 -9.38 13.78 -0.21
CA LYS A 285 -10.10 14.48 -1.28
C LYS A 285 -10.91 13.52 -2.15
N ALA A 286 -10.35 12.36 -2.48
CA ALA A 286 -11.04 11.31 -3.23
C ALA A 286 -12.28 10.80 -2.50
N ILE A 287 -12.19 10.56 -1.19
CA ILE A 287 -13.32 10.10 -0.37
C ILE A 287 -14.38 11.18 -0.23
N SER A 288 -13.98 12.42 0.13
CA SER A 288 -14.93 13.51 0.34
C SER A 288 -15.68 13.88 -0.94
N GLY A 289 -14.99 13.86 -2.08
CA GLY A 289 -15.58 14.16 -3.38
C GLY A 289 -16.19 12.93 -4.07
N GLN A 290 -16.07 11.74 -3.48
CA GLN A 290 -16.32 10.44 -4.15
C GLN A 290 -15.75 10.40 -5.57
N THR A 291 -14.53 10.91 -5.73
CA THR A 291 -13.88 11.17 -7.02
C THR A 291 -12.68 10.26 -7.23
N HIS A 292 -12.37 9.96 -8.49
CA HIS A 292 -11.18 9.20 -8.88
C HIS A 292 -10.03 10.08 -9.40
N ALA A 293 -10.19 11.41 -9.36
CA ALA A 293 -9.28 12.38 -10.01
C ALA A 293 -7.84 12.32 -9.52
N PHE A 294 -7.62 11.81 -8.31
CA PHE A 294 -6.29 11.72 -7.70
C PHE A 294 -5.62 10.35 -7.87
N ARG A 295 -6.21 9.40 -8.62
CA ARG A 295 -5.69 8.03 -8.76
C ARG A 295 -4.28 8.00 -9.36
N ASP A 296 -4.01 8.83 -10.38
CA ASP A 296 -2.66 8.94 -10.94
C ASP A 296 -1.67 9.57 -9.97
N SER A 297 -2.07 10.64 -9.29
CA SER A 297 -1.25 11.28 -8.26
C SER A 297 -0.87 10.26 -7.17
N LEU A 298 -1.83 9.45 -6.72
CA LEU A 298 -1.60 8.37 -5.76
C LEU A 298 -0.61 7.31 -6.30
N SER A 299 -0.72 6.94 -7.58
CA SER A 299 0.23 6.00 -8.21
C SER A 299 1.63 6.58 -8.33
N ILE A 300 1.77 7.89 -8.60
CA ILE A 300 3.06 8.58 -8.68
C ILE A 300 3.72 8.64 -7.30
N LEU A 301 2.97 9.09 -6.28
CA LEU A 301 3.48 9.14 -4.90
C LEU A 301 3.91 7.75 -4.42
N GLY A 302 3.14 6.70 -4.75
CA GLY A 302 3.50 5.32 -4.44
C GLY A 302 4.85 4.91 -5.04
N ARG A 303 5.13 5.26 -6.30
CA ARG A 303 6.43 5.02 -6.94
C ARG A 303 7.55 5.82 -6.30
N GLN A 304 7.31 7.08 -5.98
CA GLN A 304 8.29 7.93 -5.28
C GLN A 304 8.67 7.32 -3.92
N LEU A 305 7.68 6.89 -3.13
CA LEU A 305 7.87 6.19 -1.86
C LEU A 305 8.75 4.95 -2.01
N THR A 306 8.47 4.09 -3.00
CA THR A 306 9.28 2.90 -3.24
C THR A 306 10.70 3.20 -3.73
N SER A 307 10.93 4.38 -4.31
CA SER A 307 12.25 4.81 -4.81
C SER A 307 13.10 5.53 -3.76
N MET A 308 12.54 5.83 -2.59
CA MET A 308 13.29 6.52 -1.53
C MET A 308 14.44 5.65 -0.99
N PRO A 309 15.61 6.26 -0.72
CA PRO A 309 16.71 5.52 -0.11
C PRO A 309 16.30 5.03 1.30
N PRO A 310 16.77 3.84 1.72
CA PRO A 310 16.55 3.38 3.08
C PRO A 310 17.26 4.30 4.08
N LEU A 311 16.69 4.43 5.28
CA LEU A 311 17.36 5.12 6.40
C LEU A 311 18.63 4.35 6.79
N MET A 312 19.71 5.07 7.09
CA MET A 312 20.93 4.44 7.62
C MET A 312 20.68 3.82 9.01
N TYR A 313 19.82 4.45 9.80
CA TYR A 313 19.35 3.95 11.08
C TYR A 313 17.87 3.54 10.99
N PRO A 314 17.55 2.28 10.64
CA PRO A 314 16.18 1.83 10.54
C PRO A 314 15.50 1.88 11.92
N LEU A 315 14.33 2.50 12.00
CA LEU A 315 13.56 2.66 13.25
C LEU A 315 12.26 1.83 13.28
N SER A 316 12.06 0.95 12.30
CA SER A 316 10.86 0.15 12.08
C SER A 316 10.69 -1.04 13.04
N PHE A 317 11.38 -1.05 14.19
CA PHE A 317 11.28 -2.13 15.17
C PHE A 317 9.89 -2.16 15.81
N GLN A 318 8.94 -2.86 15.19
CA GLN A 318 7.62 -3.09 15.78
C GLN A 318 7.68 -4.27 16.75
N SER A 319 7.16 -4.07 17.97
CA SER A 319 6.73 -5.17 18.83
C SER A 319 5.30 -5.55 18.45
N GLY A 320 5.09 -6.82 18.10
CA GLY A 320 3.74 -7.40 17.96
C GLY A 320 2.83 -6.82 16.87
N SER A 321 3.15 -7.07 15.60
CA SER A 321 2.21 -7.63 14.64
C SER A 321 3.03 -8.16 13.48
N ALA A 322 2.86 -9.43 13.14
CA ALA A 322 3.47 -10.01 11.96
C ALA A 322 3.32 -9.04 10.79
N GLU A 323 4.44 -8.67 10.17
CA GLU A 323 4.40 -8.22 8.79
C GLU A 323 3.55 -9.26 8.05
N VAL A 324 2.38 -8.83 7.59
CA VAL A 324 1.77 -9.50 6.46
C VAL A 324 2.68 -9.15 5.29
N ALA A 325 3.80 -9.86 5.21
CA ALA A 325 4.41 -10.15 3.93
C ALA A 325 3.29 -10.81 3.14
N VAL A 326 2.68 -10.05 2.24
CA VAL A 326 1.90 -10.62 1.17
C VAL A 326 2.93 -11.38 0.33
N GLU A 327 3.18 -12.63 0.71
CA GLU A 327 3.83 -13.60 -0.15
C GLU A 327 2.93 -13.72 -1.38
N SER A 328 3.26 -12.97 -2.44
CA SER A 328 2.82 -13.31 -3.78
C SER A 328 3.68 -14.48 -4.26
N SER A 329 3.42 -15.68 -3.73
CA SER A 329 4.04 -16.93 -4.15
C SER A 329 2.98 -17.86 -4.73
N GLY A 330 2.24 -17.36 -5.71
CA GLY A 330 1.73 -18.21 -6.79
C GLY A 330 2.77 -18.24 -7.91
N PRO A 331 2.82 -19.27 -8.76
CA PRO A 331 3.61 -19.19 -9.98
C PRO A 331 3.16 -17.93 -10.73
N GLN A 332 4.03 -16.94 -10.89
CA GLN A 332 3.78 -15.89 -11.86
C GLN A 332 3.80 -16.59 -13.22
N GLU A 333 2.62 -16.84 -13.77
CA GLU A 333 2.51 -17.09 -15.21
C GLU A 333 3.22 -15.91 -15.89
N GLU A 334 4.09 -16.23 -16.85
CA GLU A 334 4.78 -15.26 -17.69
C GLU A 334 3.70 -14.54 -18.52
N LEU A 335 3.08 -13.52 -17.94
CA LEU A 335 2.11 -12.67 -18.61
C LEU A 335 2.89 -11.83 -19.63
N VAL A 336 2.86 -12.28 -20.88
CA VAL A 336 3.46 -11.54 -21.98
C VAL A 336 2.65 -10.27 -22.19
N GLU A 337 3.34 -9.13 -22.19
CA GLU A 337 2.73 -7.85 -22.51
C GLU A 337 2.53 -7.76 -24.04
N HIS A 338 1.30 -7.48 -24.46
CA HIS A 338 0.92 -7.34 -25.86
C HIS A 338 0.74 -5.87 -26.20
N ARG A 339 1.18 -5.48 -27.40
CA ARG A 339 0.87 -4.20 -28.03
C ARG A 339 0.00 -4.43 -29.26
N ILE A 340 -1.20 -3.85 -29.27
CA ILE A 340 -2.16 -3.97 -30.38
C ILE A 340 -2.57 -2.57 -30.85
N TYR A 341 -2.71 -2.39 -32.16
CA TYR A 341 -2.96 -1.10 -32.82
C TYR A 341 -4.40 -1.03 -33.33
N PHE A 342 -5.03 0.14 -33.22
CA PHE A 342 -6.42 0.37 -33.61
C PHE A 342 -6.57 1.63 -34.46
N ASP A 343 -7.48 1.61 -35.42
CA ASP A 343 -7.88 2.79 -36.19
C ASP A 343 -8.81 3.72 -35.38
N SER A 344 -9.31 4.80 -36.00
CA SER A 344 -10.21 5.75 -35.35
C SER A 344 -11.56 5.16 -34.94
N SER A 345 -11.92 3.99 -35.48
CA SER A 345 -13.14 3.26 -35.15
C SER A 345 -12.90 2.12 -34.15
N TRP A 346 -11.72 2.08 -33.52
CA TRP A 346 -11.30 1.03 -32.59
C TRP A 346 -11.28 -0.38 -33.20
N VAL A 347 -11.09 -0.47 -34.53
CA VAL A 347 -10.87 -1.74 -35.23
C VAL A 347 -9.37 -2.01 -35.30
N GLU A 348 -8.96 -3.25 -35.00
CA GLU A 348 -7.55 -3.64 -35.07
C GLU A 348 -6.98 -3.37 -36.47
N THR A 349 -5.82 -2.72 -36.51
CA THR A 349 -5.18 -2.26 -37.75
C THR A 349 -3.66 -2.43 -37.69
N ASP A 350 -2.99 -2.10 -38.78
CA ASP A 350 -1.53 -2.10 -38.83
C ASP A 350 -0.94 -0.90 -38.06
N ARG A 351 0.26 -1.11 -37.50
CA ARG A 351 1.03 -0.09 -36.76
C ARG A 351 1.23 1.25 -37.48
N TYR A 352 1.11 1.32 -38.81
CA TYR A 352 1.29 2.57 -39.55
C TYR A 352 -0.02 3.35 -39.78
N MET A 353 -1.17 2.71 -39.57
CA MET A 353 -2.50 3.28 -39.85
C MET A 353 -3.31 3.56 -38.59
N HIS A 354 -2.67 3.45 -37.43
CA HIS A 354 -3.36 3.51 -36.14
C HIS A 354 -3.63 4.94 -35.69
N SER A 355 -4.79 5.12 -35.05
CA SER A 355 -5.12 6.30 -34.25
C SER A 355 -4.86 6.04 -32.76
N TYR A 356 -4.91 4.77 -32.34
CA TYR A 356 -4.71 4.35 -30.96
C TYR A 356 -3.87 3.07 -30.89
N TYR A 357 -3.23 2.83 -29.75
CA TYR A 357 -2.66 1.52 -29.46
C TYR A 357 -2.84 1.14 -27.99
N ARG A 358 -3.05 -0.14 -27.73
CA ARG A 358 -3.23 -0.72 -26.39
C ARG A 358 -1.99 -1.48 -25.97
N ILE A 359 -1.63 -1.32 -24.70
CA ILE A 359 -0.64 -2.15 -24.01
C ILE A 359 -1.32 -2.82 -22.81
N GLY A 360 -1.11 -4.12 -22.66
CA GLY A 360 -1.62 -4.87 -21.52
C GLY A 360 -1.29 -6.35 -21.61
N THR A 361 -1.86 -7.14 -20.72
CA THR A 361 -1.67 -8.60 -20.71
C THR A 361 -2.94 -9.32 -21.11
N LYS A 362 -2.80 -10.46 -21.77
CA LYS A 362 -3.91 -11.33 -22.16
C LYS A 362 -3.85 -12.67 -21.41
N ASN A 363 -5.01 -13.25 -21.12
CA ASN A 363 -5.12 -14.60 -20.56
C ASN A 363 -4.93 -15.68 -21.65
N LYS A 364 -4.99 -16.97 -21.25
CA LYS A 364 -4.83 -18.11 -22.17
C LYS A 364 -5.88 -18.19 -23.28
N GLN A 365 -6.99 -17.46 -23.14
CA GLN A 365 -8.07 -17.38 -24.10
C GLN A 365 -7.92 -16.16 -25.02
N ASP A 366 -6.76 -15.52 -25.03
CA ASP A 366 -6.44 -14.30 -25.82
C ASP A 366 -7.28 -13.07 -25.42
N GLU A 367 -7.67 -12.98 -24.15
CA GLU A 367 -8.51 -11.90 -23.63
C GLU A 367 -7.77 -11.00 -22.67
N TRP A 368 -7.99 -9.69 -22.78
CA TRP A 368 -7.40 -8.72 -21.87
C TRP A 368 -7.70 -9.04 -20.40
N HIS A 369 -6.66 -9.07 -19.58
CA HIS A 369 -6.74 -9.36 -18.16
C HIS A 369 -5.70 -8.53 -17.40
N GLY A 370 -6.08 -8.03 -16.23
CA GLY A 370 -5.24 -7.15 -15.42
C GLY A 370 -5.22 -5.71 -15.96
N ARG A 371 -4.11 -5.01 -15.72
CA ARG A 371 -3.97 -3.59 -16.09
C ARG A 371 -3.76 -3.44 -17.60
N VAL A 372 -4.47 -2.47 -18.16
CA VAL A 372 -4.44 -2.13 -19.58
C VAL A 372 -4.34 -0.61 -19.72
N VAL A 373 -3.52 -0.16 -20.67
CA VAL A 373 -3.37 1.25 -21.00
C VAL A 373 -3.53 1.43 -22.50
N ASP A 374 -4.42 2.34 -22.89
CA ASP A 374 -4.53 2.80 -24.28
C ASP A 374 -3.83 4.13 -24.44
N TYR A 375 -3.29 4.33 -25.63
CA TYR A 375 -2.52 5.48 -26.03
C TYR A 375 -3.05 6.04 -27.33
N PHE A 376 -2.96 7.36 -27.50
CA PHE A 376 -3.07 8.01 -28.80
C PHE A 376 -1.85 7.65 -29.67
N ALA A 377 -1.97 7.92 -30.98
CA ALA A 377 -0.90 7.63 -31.94
C ALA A 377 0.43 8.32 -31.63
N ASP A 378 0.39 9.49 -30.98
CA ASP A 378 1.58 10.23 -30.54
C ASP A 378 2.23 9.67 -29.26
N GLY A 379 1.58 8.69 -28.63
CA GLY A 379 2.02 8.02 -27.41
C GLY A 379 1.60 8.70 -26.10
N THR A 380 0.78 9.75 -26.15
CA THR A 380 0.07 10.24 -24.97
C THR A 380 -0.96 9.22 -24.50
N VAL A 381 -1.25 9.17 -23.20
CA VAL A 381 -2.18 8.18 -22.65
C VAL A 381 -3.61 8.60 -23.00
N GLN A 382 -4.40 7.66 -23.52
CA GLN A 382 -5.81 7.86 -23.83
C GLN A 382 -6.72 7.26 -22.76
N MET A 383 -6.37 6.10 -22.22
CA MET A 383 -7.15 5.43 -21.18
C MET A 383 -6.27 4.57 -20.27
N LYS A 384 -6.62 4.51 -18.99
CA LYS A 384 -6.08 3.55 -18.02
C LYS A 384 -7.23 2.80 -17.36
N GLY A 385 -7.12 1.48 -17.30
CA GLY A 385 -8.17 0.65 -16.71
C GLY A 385 -7.69 -0.76 -16.37
N GLU A 386 -8.61 -1.53 -15.80
CA GLU A 386 -8.42 -2.95 -15.52
C GLU A 386 -9.46 -3.77 -16.28
N PHE A 387 -9.03 -4.91 -16.82
CA PHE A 387 -9.89 -5.85 -17.51
C PHE A 387 -9.91 -7.17 -16.76
N ASP A 388 -11.09 -7.79 -16.68
CA ASP A 388 -11.25 -9.16 -16.24
C ASP A 388 -11.99 -9.95 -17.33
N LYS A 389 -11.33 -10.98 -17.87
CA LYS A 389 -11.86 -11.83 -18.96
C LYS A 389 -12.37 -11.03 -20.16
N GLY A 390 -11.62 -10.01 -20.56
CA GLY A 390 -11.94 -9.13 -21.69
C GLY A 390 -13.01 -8.07 -21.40
N LEU A 391 -13.60 -8.03 -20.20
CA LEU A 391 -14.58 -7.02 -19.80
C LEU A 391 -13.93 -5.94 -18.94
N ARG A 392 -14.36 -4.68 -19.08
CA ARG A 392 -13.91 -3.58 -18.22
C ARG A 392 -14.39 -3.81 -16.79
N GLU A 393 -13.47 -3.74 -15.84
CA GLU A 393 -13.73 -3.94 -14.41
C GLU A 393 -12.93 -2.94 -13.58
N GLY A 394 -13.55 -2.36 -12.54
CA GLY A 394 -12.87 -1.41 -11.68
C GLY A 394 -12.81 -0.01 -12.27
N VAL A 395 -11.82 0.78 -11.86
CA VAL A 395 -11.76 2.22 -12.19
C VAL A 395 -11.12 2.43 -13.55
N PHE A 396 -11.77 3.24 -14.36
CA PHE A 396 -11.28 3.69 -15.65
C PHE A 396 -11.08 5.21 -15.62
N ILE A 397 -10.00 5.65 -16.25
CA ILE A 397 -9.67 7.06 -16.44
C ILE A 397 -9.39 7.24 -17.93
N TYR A 398 -10.04 8.24 -18.52
CA TYR A 398 -9.90 8.66 -19.90
C TYR A 398 -9.27 10.04 -19.95
N TYR A 399 -8.50 10.29 -21.00
CA TYR A 399 -7.75 11.52 -21.18
C TYR A 399 -8.00 12.09 -22.58
N TYR A 400 -7.91 13.40 -22.68
CA TYR A 400 -7.71 14.09 -23.94
C TYR A 400 -6.29 13.87 -24.44
N ASP A 401 -6.04 14.17 -25.71
CA ASP A 401 -4.73 14.02 -26.36
C ASP A 401 -3.66 14.95 -25.75
N ASP A 402 -4.07 16.04 -25.12
CA ASP A 402 -3.20 16.92 -24.32
C ASP A 402 -2.89 16.39 -22.91
N SER A 403 -3.33 15.16 -22.59
CA SER A 403 -3.19 14.49 -21.28
C SER A 403 -4.01 15.09 -20.14
N THR A 404 -4.94 16.01 -20.41
CA THR A 404 -5.95 16.43 -19.42
C THR A 404 -6.99 15.33 -19.23
N TYR A 405 -7.64 15.31 -18.06
CA TYR A 405 -8.68 14.31 -17.80
C TYR A 405 -9.89 14.60 -18.69
N GLN A 406 -10.43 13.56 -19.33
CA GLN A 406 -11.67 13.63 -20.08
C GLN A 406 -12.83 13.11 -19.22
N SER A 407 -12.68 11.89 -18.69
CA SER A 407 -13.69 11.31 -17.82
C SER A 407 -13.11 10.21 -16.96
N MET A 408 -13.82 9.89 -15.87
CA MET A 408 -13.45 8.78 -15.01
C MET A 408 -14.65 8.24 -14.27
N GLY A 409 -14.57 6.95 -13.94
CA GLY A 409 -15.62 6.26 -13.23
C GLY A 409 -15.27 4.80 -13.03
N ARG A 410 -16.26 4.02 -12.62
CA ARG A 410 -16.10 2.59 -12.39
C ARG A 410 -16.93 1.80 -13.39
N TYR A 411 -16.34 0.72 -13.91
CA TYR A 411 -17.05 -0.33 -14.60
C TYR A 411 -17.22 -1.57 -13.71
N HIS A 412 -18.31 -2.28 -13.93
CA HIS A 412 -18.50 -3.65 -13.49
C HIS A 412 -19.05 -4.46 -14.66
N LYS A 413 -18.28 -5.45 -15.15
CA LYS A 413 -18.65 -6.25 -16.34
C LYS A 413 -19.10 -5.39 -17.53
N ASP A 414 -18.27 -4.44 -17.95
CA ASP A 414 -18.55 -3.46 -19.01
C ASP A 414 -19.67 -2.44 -18.74
N ASP A 415 -20.41 -2.54 -17.64
CA ASP A 415 -21.47 -1.58 -17.27
C ASP A 415 -20.91 -0.46 -16.38
N PRO A 416 -21.15 0.82 -16.70
CA PRO A 416 -20.77 1.91 -15.81
C PRO A 416 -21.58 1.80 -14.51
N VAL A 417 -20.89 1.94 -13.38
CA VAL A 417 -21.49 1.86 -12.04
C VAL A 417 -20.95 2.95 -11.13
N GLY A 418 -21.78 3.42 -10.22
CA GLY A 418 -21.39 4.47 -9.27
C GLY A 418 -21.26 5.83 -9.95
N ARG A 419 -20.49 6.74 -9.34
CA ARG A 419 -20.29 8.09 -9.86
C ARG A 419 -19.31 8.08 -11.03
N TRP A 420 -19.69 8.77 -12.08
CA TRP A 420 -18.89 9.10 -13.24
C TRP A 420 -18.74 10.61 -13.31
N GLU A 421 -17.53 11.05 -13.60
CA GLU A 421 -17.14 12.45 -13.66
C GLU A 421 -16.59 12.72 -15.05
N ALA A 422 -17.03 13.80 -15.68
CA ALA A 422 -16.46 14.27 -16.93
C ALA A 422 -15.91 15.69 -16.76
N TYR A 423 -14.87 15.98 -17.52
CA TYR A 423 -14.15 17.24 -17.50
C TYR A 423 -14.06 17.78 -18.92
N SER A 424 -14.05 19.09 -19.07
CA SER A 424 -13.76 19.74 -20.35
C SER A 424 -12.24 19.70 -20.63
N GLU A 425 -11.86 20.04 -21.87
CA GLU A 425 -10.44 20.12 -22.30
C GLU A 425 -9.61 21.10 -21.46
N ASN A 426 -10.24 22.13 -20.87
CA ASN A 426 -9.55 23.07 -19.98
C ASN A 426 -9.33 22.51 -18.55
N GLY A 427 -9.78 21.28 -18.29
CA GLY A 427 -9.67 20.57 -17.01
C GLY A 427 -10.79 20.85 -16.01
N GLN A 428 -11.83 21.60 -16.39
CA GLN A 428 -12.96 21.92 -15.53
C GLN A 428 -13.93 20.75 -15.42
N LEU A 429 -14.42 20.45 -14.21
CA LEU A 429 -15.47 19.45 -14.00
C LEU A 429 -16.79 19.95 -14.62
N VAL A 430 -17.35 19.19 -15.57
CA VAL A 430 -18.58 19.53 -16.30
C VAL A 430 -19.76 18.62 -15.97
N SER A 431 -19.54 17.41 -15.48
CA SER A 431 -20.64 16.55 -15.04
C SER A 431 -20.27 15.58 -13.93
N GLN A 432 -21.27 15.25 -13.11
CA GLN A 432 -21.29 14.16 -12.15
C GLN A 432 -22.59 13.37 -12.33
N ILE A 433 -22.48 12.13 -12.81
CA ILE A 433 -23.63 11.25 -13.09
C ILE A 433 -23.44 9.95 -12.31
N ARG A 434 -24.47 9.52 -11.59
CA ARG A 434 -24.46 8.25 -10.87
C ARG A 434 -25.19 7.17 -11.66
N TYR A 435 -24.47 6.10 -12.00
CA TYR A 435 -25.04 4.93 -12.66
C TYR A 435 -25.39 3.85 -11.62
N ALA A 436 -26.66 3.48 -11.56
CA ALA A 436 -27.13 2.35 -10.76
C ALA A 436 -26.94 1.02 -11.50
N ARG A 437 -26.85 -0.07 -10.75
CA ARG A 437 -26.64 -1.42 -11.33
C ARG A 437 -27.76 -1.90 -12.26
N ASN A 438 -28.93 -1.29 -12.18
CA ASN A 438 -30.06 -1.55 -13.06
C ASN A 438 -29.98 -0.78 -14.40
N GLY A 439 -28.88 -0.07 -14.66
CA GLY A 439 -28.64 0.67 -15.90
C GLY A 439 -29.21 2.09 -15.93
N TYR A 440 -29.83 2.54 -14.84
CA TYR A 440 -30.34 3.92 -14.74
C TYR A 440 -29.21 4.89 -14.38
N ALA A 441 -29.18 6.03 -15.05
CA ALA A 441 -28.33 7.15 -14.73
C ALA A 441 -29.12 8.19 -13.92
N TYR A 442 -28.48 8.77 -12.93
CA TYR A 442 -29.00 9.86 -12.11
C TYR A 442 -28.05 11.04 -12.22
N TRP A 443 -28.53 12.17 -12.74
CA TRP A 443 -27.74 13.39 -12.85
C TRP A 443 -27.59 14.00 -11.47
N GLU A 444 -26.37 14.13 -10.96
CA GLU A 444 -26.14 14.73 -9.64
C GLU A 444 -25.82 16.21 -9.80
N ASN A 445 -24.83 16.55 -10.62
CA ASN A 445 -24.41 17.93 -10.85
C ASN A 445 -23.91 18.12 -12.28
N MET A 446 -24.19 19.28 -12.85
CA MET A 446 -23.79 19.65 -14.21
C MET A 446 -23.30 21.08 -14.21
N TRP A 447 -22.26 21.34 -15.00
CA TRP A 447 -21.69 22.66 -15.21
C TRP A 447 -21.44 22.89 -16.69
N THR A 448 -21.52 24.14 -17.10
CA THR A 448 -21.03 24.59 -18.42
C THR A 448 -19.51 24.65 -18.44
N ASP A 449 -18.92 24.77 -19.63
CA ASP A 449 -17.46 24.86 -19.83
C ASP A 449 -16.80 26.10 -19.19
N ASP A 450 -17.59 27.13 -18.89
CA ASP A 450 -17.19 28.34 -18.15
C ASP A 450 -17.49 28.27 -16.64
N GLY A 451 -18.16 27.21 -16.19
CA GLY A 451 -18.36 26.88 -14.78
C GLY A 451 -19.65 27.30 -14.13
N GLU A 452 -20.62 27.77 -14.91
CA GLU A 452 -21.96 27.98 -14.41
C GLU A 452 -22.59 26.62 -14.08
N GLN A 453 -23.05 26.46 -12.83
CA GLN A 453 -23.70 25.22 -12.41
C GLN A 453 -25.17 25.23 -12.84
N THR A 454 -25.55 24.30 -13.70
CA THR A 454 -26.88 24.24 -14.34
C THR A 454 -27.79 23.17 -13.74
N VAL A 455 -27.19 22.11 -13.16
CA VAL A 455 -27.87 21.12 -12.32
C VAL A 455 -27.15 21.04 -10.98
N ARG A 456 -27.90 21.14 -9.89
CA ARG A 456 -27.40 21.04 -8.52
C ARG A 456 -28.21 20.02 -7.75
N ASP A 457 -27.52 19.04 -7.17
CA ASP A 457 -28.12 17.98 -6.35
C ASP A 457 -29.34 17.34 -7.02
N GLY A 458 -29.20 17.04 -8.31
CA GLY A 458 -30.22 16.42 -9.15
C GLY A 458 -31.38 17.32 -9.59
N ASN A 459 -31.26 18.63 -9.41
CA ASN A 459 -32.30 19.59 -9.77
C ASN A 459 -31.74 20.69 -10.68
N GLY A 460 -32.38 20.93 -11.82
CA GLY A 460 -32.00 22.02 -12.73
C GLY A 460 -32.26 21.69 -14.19
N THR A 461 -31.52 22.36 -15.07
CA THR A 461 -31.65 22.18 -16.52
C THR A 461 -30.29 21.79 -17.08
N GLU A 462 -30.23 20.68 -17.80
CA GLU A 462 -29.05 20.29 -18.56
C GLU A 462 -29.14 20.85 -19.98
N TYR A 463 -27.97 21.20 -20.52
CA TYR A 463 -27.79 21.68 -21.88
C TYR A 463 -26.72 20.84 -22.57
N SER A 464 -26.93 20.57 -23.86
CA SER A 464 -25.92 20.02 -24.77
C SER A 464 -25.83 20.90 -26.00
N PHE A 465 -24.66 20.97 -26.63
CA PHE A 465 -24.39 21.83 -27.77
C PHE A 465 -23.73 21.03 -28.88
N HIS A 466 -24.09 21.31 -30.13
CA HIS A 466 -23.43 20.82 -31.33
C HIS A 466 -22.01 21.37 -31.44
N ASP A 467 -21.16 20.74 -32.25
CA ASP A 467 -19.77 21.19 -32.52
C ASP A 467 -19.68 22.64 -33.01
N ASN A 468 -20.74 23.15 -33.62
CA ASN A 468 -20.83 24.53 -34.10
C ASN A 468 -21.29 25.54 -33.03
N GLY A 469 -21.47 25.10 -31.78
CA GLY A 469 -21.89 25.89 -30.63
C GLY A 469 -23.39 26.14 -30.51
N GLN A 470 -24.21 25.59 -31.43
CA GLN A 470 -25.67 25.71 -31.32
C GLN A 470 -26.23 24.72 -30.30
N LEU A 471 -27.30 25.09 -29.60
CA LEU A 471 -27.97 24.21 -28.64
C LEU A 471 -28.45 22.94 -29.36
N GLU A 472 -28.04 21.77 -28.88
CA GLU A 472 -28.46 20.47 -29.39
C GLU A 472 -29.71 19.99 -28.66
N TYR A 473 -29.69 20.02 -27.33
CA TYR A 473 -30.88 19.78 -26.52
C TYR A 473 -30.78 20.48 -25.17
N LYS A 474 -31.94 20.66 -24.54
CA LYS A 474 -32.04 20.98 -23.12
C LYS A 474 -33.09 20.10 -22.45
N ARG A 475 -32.80 19.65 -21.24
CA ARG A 475 -33.71 18.80 -20.47
C ARG A 475 -33.82 19.23 -19.02
N GLN A 476 -35.03 19.16 -18.48
CA GLN A 476 -35.29 19.36 -17.06
C GLN A 476 -34.90 18.10 -16.28
N VAL A 477 -34.24 18.32 -15.15
CA VAL A 477 -33.82 17.27 -14.22
C VAL A 477 -34.43 17.57 -12.86
N VAL A 478 -35.14 16.61 -12.30
CA VAL A 478 -35.73 16.67 -10.96
C VAL A 478 -35.39 15.39 -10.22
N ASP A 479 -34.86 15.52 -8.99
CA ASP A 479 -34.37 14.40 -8.17
C ASP A 479 -33.45 13.41 -8.92
N GLY A 480 -32.65 13.96 -9.84
CA GLY A 480 -31.68 13.24 -10.66
C GLY A 480 -32.26 12.49 -11.86
N LEU A 481 -33.57 12.54 -12.08
CA LEU A 481 -34.23 11.95 -13.25
C LEU A 481 -34.62 13.03 -14.25
N ILE A 482 -34.72 12.64 -15.53
CA ILE A 482 -35.31 13.51 -16.56
C ILE A 482 -36.80 13.64 -16.25
N ASP A 483 -37.24 14.85 -15.93
CA ASP A 483 -38.62 15.09 -15.51
C ASP A 483 -39.08 16.47 -15.96
N GLY A 484 -40.23 16.56 -16.64
CA GLY A 484 -40.68 17.74 -17.35
C GLY A 484 -40.29 17.77 -18.83
N VAL A 485 -40.05 18.97 -19.36
CA VAL A 485 -39.93 19.19 -20.80
C VAL A 485 -38.49 18.98 -21.28
N VAL A 486 -38.35 18.22 -22.37
CA VAL A 486 -37.11 18.08 -23.13
C VAL A 486 -37.31 18.64 -24.53
N GLU A 487 -36.38 19.47 -24.99
CA GLU A 487 -36.41 20.07 -26.32
C GLU A 487 -35.08 19.78 -27.03
N GLY A 488 -35.15 19.27 -28.26
CA GLY A 488 -33.99 19.02 -29.11
C GLY A 488 -34.04 19.80 -30.41
N PHE A 489 -32.87 20.16 -30.92
CA PHE A 489 -32.67 21.06 -32.05
C PHE A 489 -31.63 20.49 -33.02
N ASP A 490 -31.82 20.76 -34.32
CA ASP A 490 -30.84 20.42 -35.34
C ASP A 490 -29.60 21.34 -35.27
N SER A 491 -28.56 21.03 -36.06
CA SER A 491 -27.33 21.83 -36.14
C SER A 491 -27.52 23.20 -36.81
N LEU A 492 -28.76 23.58 -37.18
CA LEU A 492 -29.13 24.89 -37.69
C LEU A 492 -29.97 25.70 -36.67
N GLY A 493 -30.32 25.09 -35.53
CA GLY A 493 -31.05 25.70 -34.43
C GLY A 493 -32.57 25.54 -34.55
N ASN A 494 -33.05 24.77 -35.53
CA ASN A 494 -34.48 24.48 -35.66
C ASN A 494 -34.88 23.38 -34.68
N GLN A 495 -36.03 23.55 -34.04
CA GLN A 495 -36.55 22.55 -33.12
C GLN A 495 -36.93 21.26 -33.86
N LEU A 496 -36.24 20.18 -33.50
CA LEU A 496 -36.37 18.85 -34.09
C LEU A 496 -37.41 18.01 -33.34
N TYR A 497 -37.38 18.03 -32.01
CA TYR A 497 -38.33 17.27 -31.20
C TYR A 497 -38.65 17.97 -29.87
N ARG A 498 -39.77 17.56 -29.28
CA ARG A 498 -40.16 17.92 -27.91
C ARG A 498 -40.77 16.72 -27.22
N GLU A 499 -40.36 16.50 -25.98
CA GLU A 499 -40.80 15.40 -25.13
C GLU A 499 -41.27 15.93 -23.78
N GLU A 500 -42.24 15.24 -23.19
CA GLU A 500 -42.78 15.53 -21.86
C GLU A 500 -42.63 14.29 -20.98
N TYR A 501 -41.87 14.43 -19.90
CA TYR A 501 -41.58 13.39 -18.92
C TYR A 501 -42.36 13.65 -17.63
N ASP A 502 -42.74 12.56 -16.98
CA ASP A 502 -43.31 12.53 -15.64
C ASP A 502 -42.57 11.46 -14.83
N HIS A 503 -41.87 11.87 -13.77
CA HIS A 503 -41.09 10.99 -12.88
C HIS A 503 -40.13 10.05 -13.64
N GLY A 504 -39.37 10.57 -14.61
CA GLY A 504 -38.42 9.76 -15.39
C GLY A 504 -39.02 8.97 -16.55
N ARG A 505 -40.35 8.98 -16.72
CA ARG A 505 -41.05 8.27 -17.79
C ARG A 505 -41.53 9.25 -18.85
N LEU A 506 -41.22 8.98 -20.12
CA LEU A 506 -41.80 9.71 -21.23
C LEU A 506 -43.32 9.50 -21.26
N VAL A 507 -44.07 10.60 -21.22
CA VAL A 507 -45.54 10.62 -21.35
C VAL A 507 -45.94 10.79 -22.81
N SER A 508 -45.28 11.72 -23.51
CA SER A 508 -45.50 11.94 -24.93
C SER A 508 -44.34 12.71 -25.55
N GLY A 509 -44.10 12.49 -26.85
CA GLY A 509 -43.17 13.31 -27.63
C GLY A 509 -43.60 13.45 -29.08
N TYR A 510 -43.06 14.46 -29.75
CA TYR A 510 -43.17 14.62 -31.19
C TYR A 510 -41.81 14.85 -31.83
N LEU A 511 -41.66 14.37 -33.06
CA LEU A 511 -40.50 14.60 -33.93
C LEU A 511 -40.99 15.32 -35.18
N LYS A 512 -40.35 16.42 -35.54
CA LYS A 512 -40.63 17.21 -36.73
C LYS A 512 -39.72 16.75 -37.87
N THR A 513 -40.31 16.30 -38.97
CA THR A 513 -39.61 16.02 -40.22
C THR A 513 -40.01 17.02 -41.29
N ASP A 514 -39.30 17.04 -42.43
CA ASP A 514 -39.60 17.93 -43.56
C ASP A 514 -41.04 17.81 -44.10
N SER A 515 -41.76 16.73 -43.76
CA SER A 515 -43.07 16.39 -44.34
C SER A 515 -44.20 16.13 -43.33
N SER A 516 -43.92 15.95 -42.03
CA SER A 516 -44.94 15.75 -40.99
C SER A 516 -44.39 15.80 -39.57
N GLU A 517 -45.28 15.87 -38.57
CA GLU A 517 -44.96 15.61 -37.16
C GLU A 517 -45.32 14.15 -36.80
N HIS A 518 -44.38 13.43 -36.19
CA HIS A 518 -44.56 12.06 -35.73
C HIS A 518 -44.66 12.01 -34.21
N LEU A 519 -45.78 11.52 -33.69
CA LEU A 519 -46.00 11.32 -32.26
C LEU A 519 -45.45 9.97 -31.79
N TYR A 520 -44.90 9.93 -30.58
CA TYR A 520 -44.39 8.72 -29.95
C TYR A 520 -44.54 8.77 -28.42
N ASP A 521 -44.52 7.61 -27.77
CA ASP A 521 -44.59 7.43 -26.32
C ASP A 521 -43.32 6.79 -25.73
N GLY A 522 -42.32 6.52 -26.58
CA GLY A 522 -40.97 6.10 -26.21
C GLY A 522 -39.90 6.90 -26.96
N SER A 523 -38.89 7.41 -26.25
CA SER A 523 -37.75 8.13 -26.86
C SER A 523 -36.80 7.16 -27.57
N VAL A 524 -36.64 5.94 -27.03
CA VAL A 524 -35.90 4.85 -27.67
C VAL A 524 -36.70 3.55 -27.56
N TYR A 525 -37.02 2.97 -28.71
CA TYR A 525 -37.57 1.63 -28.82
C TYR A 525 -36.42 0.66 -29.02
N ARG A 526 -36.32 -0.34 -28.14
CA ARG A 526 -35.22 -1.32 -28.16
C ARG A 526 -35.27 -2.14 -29.44
N ALA A 527 -34.11 -2.60 -29.87
CA ALA A 527 -34.03 -3.64 -30.90
C ALA A 527 -34.71 -4.91 -30.39
N TYR A 528 -35.37 -5.63 -31.29
CA TYR A 528 -36.10 -6.84 -30.96
C TYR A 528 -35.98 -7.86 -32.09
N PRO A 529 -35.94 -9.17 -31.77
CA PRO A 529 -35.96 -10.21 -32.79
C PRO A 529 -37.32 -10.20 -33.51
N GLU A 530 -37.29 -10.47 -34.80
CA GLU A 530 -38.48 -10.65 -35.62
C GLU A 530 -39.33 -11.80 -35.05
N GLY A 531 -40.62 -11.56 -34.86
CA GLY A 531 -41.52 -12.48 -34.14
C GLY A 531 -41.58 -12.29 -32.62
N GLY A 532 -40.74 -11.42 -32.05
CA GLY A 532 -40.73 -11.08 -30.62
C GLY A 532 -39.86 -12.00 -29.77
N PHE A 533 -39.62 -11.59 -28.53
CA PHE A 533 -38.71 -12.31 -27.62
C PHE A 533 -39.22 -13.70 -27.24
N ASP A 534 -40.53 -13.89 -27.07
CA ASP A 534 -41.10 -15.20 -26.73
C ASP A 534 -40.79 -16.23 -27.81
N ALA A 535 -41.10 -15.91 -29.07
CA ALA A 535 -40.78 -16.76 -30.22
C ALA A 535 -39.27 -16.98 -30.39
N PHE A 536 -38.46 -15.96 -30.09
CA PHE A 536 -37.00 -16.07 -30.15
C PHE A 536 -36.45 -17.02 -29.08
N TYR A 537 -36.95 -16.97 -27.84
CA TYR A 537 -36.54 -17.89 -26.78
C TYR A 537 -37.06 -19.31 -27.02
N GLU A 538 -38.26 -19.46 -27.57
CA GLU A 538 -38.75 -20.77 -28.04
C GLU A 538 -37.82 -21.36 -29.12
N TYR A 539 -37.37 -20.53 -30.07
CA TYR A 539 -36.35 -20.94 -31.05
C TYR A 539 -35.04 -21.35 -30.38
N LEU A 540 -34.51 -20.54 -29.46
CA LEU A 540 -33.25 -20.87 -28.76
C LEU A 540 -33.37 -22.19 -28.01
N ASP A 541 -34.48 -22.43 -27.33
CA ASP A 541 -34.73 -23.67 -26.60
C ASP A 541 -34.88 -24.88 -27.53
N ALA A 542 -35.53 -24.72 -28.68
CA ALA A 542 -35.74 -25.79 -29.65
C ALA A 542 -34.48 -26.12 -30.47
N ALA A 543 -33.68 -25.11 -30.79
CA ALA A 543 -32.46 -25.23 -31.60
C ALA A 543 -31.22 -25.59 -30.78
N ASN A 544 -31.28 -25.49 -29.45
CA ASN A 544 -30.14 -25.81 -28.59
C ASN A 544 -29.96 -27.32 -28.38
N GLU A 545 -29.17 -27.95 -29.27
CA GLU A 545 -28.84 -29.38 -29.22
C GLU A 545 -27.91 -29.74 -28.06
N LEU A 546 -27.21 -28.77 -27.47
CA LEU A 546 -26.34 -28.96 -26.31
C LEU A 546 -27.10 -28.86 -24.98
N LYS A 547 -28.42 -28.62 -25.02
CA LYS A 547 -29.26 -28.54 -23.83
C LYS A 547 -29.45 -29.92 -23.20
N SER A 548 -29.13 -30.09 -21.91
CA SER A 548 -29.23 -31.39 -21.21
C SER A 548 -29.69 -31.23 -19.77
N ASP A 549 -30.49 -32.17 -19.26
CA ASP A 549 -30.89 -32.22 -17.83
C ASP A 549 -29.71 -32.34 -16.85
N THR A 550 -28.53 -32.72 -17.35
CA THR A 550 -27.30 -32.86 -16.55
C THR A 550 -26.37 -31.65 -16.62
N THR A 551 -26.61 -30.74 -17.56
CA THR A 551 -25.83 -29.52 -17.74
C THR A 551 -26.65 -28.40 -17.09
N ASP A 552 -26.12 -27.79 -16.03
CA ASP A 552 -26.77 -26.63 -15.39
C ASP A 552 -25.87 -25.42 -15.63
N GLY A 553 -26.26 -24.60 -16.60
CA GLY A 553 -25.49 -23.41 -16.93
C GLY A 553 -26.16 -22.49 -17.94
N LYS A 554 -25.64 -21.27 -18.00
CA LYS A 554 -26.10 -20.27 -18.96
C LYS A 554 -24.95 -19.47 -19.51
N VAL A 555 -25.08 -19.09 -20.76
CA VAL A 555 -24.20 -18.14 -21.44
C VAL A 555 -25.00 -16.87 -21.66
N VAL A 556 -24.47 -15.75 -21.18
CA VAL A 556 -25.09 -14.43 -21.40
C VAL A 556 -24.25 -13.67 -22.41
N VAL A 557 -24.84 -13.39 -23.56
CA VAL A 557 -24.18 -12.74 -24.69
C VAL A 557 -24.71 -11.32 -24.86
N ARG A 558 -23.80 -10.35 -24.92
CA ARG A 558 -24.06 -8.95 -25.28
C ARG A 558 -23.54 -8.71 -26.70
N PHE A 559 -24.30 -8.01 -27.54
CA PHE A 559 -23.91 -7.67 -28.91
C PHE A 559 -24.59 -6.37 -29.34
N GLU A 560 -24.14 -5.80 -30.45
CA GLU A 560 -24.74 -4.62 -31.05
C GLU A 560 -25.65 -5.02 -32.20
N VAL A 561 -26.86 -4.46 -32.20
CA VAL A 561 -27.82 -4.51 -33.30
C VAL A 561 -27.67 -3.20 -34.05
N PHE A 562 -27.15 -3.27 -35.27
CA PHE A 562 -26.92 -2.09 -36.10
C PHE A 562 -28.24 -1.51 -36.62
N ALA A 563 -28.22 -0.27 -37.09
CA ALA A 563 -29.39 0.41 -37.66
C ALA A 563 -30.02 -0.33 -38.87
N ASN A 564 -29.28 -1.24 -39.50
CA ASN A 564 -29.77 -2.12 -40.58
C ASN A 564 -30.30 -3.48 -40.08
N GLY A 565 -30.20 -3.77 -38.77
CA GLY A 565 -30.61 -5.04 -38.16
C GLY A 565 -29.49 -6.08 -38.03
N ASP A 566 -28.29 -5.81 -38.53
CA ASP A 566 -27.16 -6.76 -38.46
C ASP A 566 -26.57 -6.83 -37.05
N LEU A 567 -26.05 -8.01 -36.69
CA LEU A 567 -25.50 -8.28 -35.36
C LEU A 567 -23.97 -8.27 -35.38
N HIS A 568 -23.36 -7.42 -34.56
CA HIS A 568 -21.91 -7.28 -34.46
C HIS A 568 -21.42 -7.20 -33.01
N TYR A 569 -20.09 -7.24 -32.83
CA TYR A 569 -19.40 -6.99 -31.55
C TYR A 569 -19.87 -7.83 -30.35
N PHE A 570 -19.99 -9.14 -30.54
CA PHE A 570 -20.38 -10.08 -29.48
C PHE A 570 -19.35 -10.15 -28.33
N ARG A 571 -19.86 -10.06 -27.09
CA ARG A 571 -19.12 -10.20 -25.82
C ARG A 571 -19.91 -11.09 -24.87
N TYR A 572 -19.22 -11.82 -23.99
CA TYR A 572 -19.86 -12.72 -23.03
C TYR A 572 -19.77 -12.18 -21.61
N LEU A 573 -20.93 -11.89 -21.00
CA LEU A 573 -21.05 -11.37 -19.62
C LEU A 573 -21.04 -12.49 -18.56
N GLU A 574 -21.55 -13.65 -18.95
CA GLU A 574 -21.53 -14.91 -18.20
C GLU A 574 -21.21 -16.03 -19.19
N ARG A 575 -20.39 -16.99 -18.77
CA ARG A 575 -19.71 -17.94 -19.66
C ARG A 575 -19.75 -19.34 -19.10
N MET A 576 -19.72 -20.30 -20.01
CA MET A 576 -19.43 -21.72 -19.77
C MET A 576 -18.14 -22.10 -20.50
N ASP A 577 -17.90 -23.38 -20.77
CA ASP A 577 -16.75 -23.81 -21.57
C ASP A 577 -16.76 -23.17 -22.98
N PRO A 578 -15.60 -22.95 -23.62
CA PRO A 578 -15.50 -22.25 -24.91
C PRO A 578 -16.42 -22.80 -26.00
N GLU A 579 -16.68 -24.11 -26.00
CA GLU A 579 -17.62 -24.77 -26.91
C GLU A 579 -19.05 -24.22 -26.74
N TYR A 580 -19.57 -24.19 -25.51
CA TYR A 580 -20.90 -23.64 -25.20
C TYR A 580 -20.98 -22.14 -25.50
N ASN A 581 -19.93 -21.37 -25.24
CA ASN A 581 -19.91 -19.94 -25.56
C ASN A 581 -20.00 -19.69 -27.07
N ALA A 582 -19.18 -20.41 -27.86
CA ALA A 582 -19.21 -20.31 -29.32
C ALA A 582 -20.56 -20.77 -29.89
N TYR A 583 -21.12 -21.84 -29.33
CA TYR A 583 -22.42 -22.36 -29.73
C TYR A 583 -23.56 -21.37 -29.40
N ALA A 584 -23.56 -20.75 -28.22
CA ALA A 584 -24.55 -19.73 -27.85
C ALA A 584 -24.54 -18.54 -28.82
N LYS A 585 -23.35 -18.04 -29.19
CA LYS A 585 -23.23 -16.97 -30.20
C LYS A 585 -23.79 -17.42 -31.56
N ARG A 586 -23.46 -18.64 -31.98
CA ARG A 586 -23.94 -19.20 -33.24
C ARG A 586 -25.47 -19.30 -33.28
N LEU A 587 -26.09 -19.81 -32.22
CA LEU A 587 -27.56 -19.87 -32.11
C LEU A 587 -28.22 -18.51 -32.29
N ILE A 588 -27.66 -17.47 -31.66
CA ILE A 588 -28.17 -16.10 -31.77
C ILE A 588 -28.03 -15.58 -33.21
N MET A 589 -26.91 -15.84 -33.87
CA MET A 589 -26.66 -15.38 -35.25
C MET A 589 -27.50 -16.13 -36.29
N GLU A 590 -27.76 -17.42 -36.08
CA GLU A 590 -28.57 -18.26 -36.98
C GLU A 590 -30.09 -18.08 -36.75
N GLY A 591 -30.47 -17.38 -35.68
CA GLY A 591 -31.86 -17.13 -35.32
C GLY A 591 -32.59 -16.11 -36.21
N PRO A 592 -33.84 -15.78 -35.84
CA PRO A 592 -34.61 -14.72 -36.49
C PRO A 592 -33.84 -13.41 -36.63
N LYS A 593 -34.07 -12.70 -37.73
CA LYS A 593 -33.47 -11.37 -37.96
C LYS A 593 -33.87 -10.42 -36.85
N TRP A 594 -33.01 -9.45 -36.56
CA TRP A 594 -33.31 -8.42 -35.58
C TRP A 594 -33.81 -7.16 -36.25
N LEU A 595 -34.89 -6.61 -35.70
CA LEU A 595 -35.38 -5.30 -36.06
C LEU A 595 -34.57 -4.27 -35.25
N PRO A 596 -34.02 -3.24 -35.92
CA PRO A 596 -33.17 -2.26 -35.27
C PRO A 596 -33.95 -1.48 -34.22
N ALA A 597 -33.22 -0.93 -33.25
CA ALA A 597 -33.79 0.04 -32.33
C ALA A 597 -34.23 1.29 -33.11
N LYS A 598 -35.21 2.00 -32.57
CA LYS A 598 -35.69 3.26 -33.16
C LYS A 598 -35.64 4.38 -32.14
N ALA A 599 -34.97 5.47 -32.48
CA ALA A 599 -35.10 6.74 -31.77
C ALA A 599 -36.40 7.43 -32.23
N HIS A 600 -37.13 8.01 -31.28
CA HIS A 600 -38.37 8.76 -31.51
C HIS A 600 -39.40 8.01 -32.38
N GLY A 601 -39.40 6.67 -32.30
CA GLY A 601 -40.32 5.78 -33.00
C GLY A 601 -40.04 5.53 -34.49
N VAL A 602 -39.18 6.32 -35.13
CA VAL A 602 -39.01 6.28 -36.59
C VAL A 602 -37.56 6.17 -37.06
N THR A 603 -36.58 6.70 -36.33
CA THR A 603 -35.18 6.77 -36.79
C THR A 603 -34.41 5.53 -36.36
N PRO A 604 -33.97 4.64 -37.28
CA PRO A 604 -33.21 3.46 -36.91
C PRO A 604 -31.87 3.85 -36.28
N ILE A 605 -31.54 3.25 -35.14
CA ILE A 605 -30.30 3.49 -34.41
C ILE A 605 -29.65 2.16 -34.03
N THR A 606 -28.32 2.18 -33.94
CA THR A 606 -27.56 1.05 -33.40
C THR A 606 -27.73 1.01 -31.89
N THR A 607 -28.05 -0.16 -31.33
CA THR A 607 -28.18 -0.34 -29.88
C THR A 607 -27.55 -1.65 -29.40
N GLN A 608 -27.31 -1.75 -28.11
CA GLN A 608 -26.87 -3.01 -27.50
C GLN A 608 -28.06 -3.90 -27.13
N ALA A 609 -27.93 -5.18 -27.41
CA ALA A 609 -28.84 -6.23 -26.98
C ALA A 609 -28.11 -7.23 -26.08
N ARG A 610 -28.87 -7.88 -25.20
CA ARG A 610 -28.41 -8.94 -24.30
C ARG A 610 -29.36 -10.13 -24.41
N VAL A 611 -28.80 -11.31 -24.63
CA VAL A 611 -29.52 -12.57 -24.73
C VAL A 611 -28.92 -13.58 -23.76
N GLU A 612 -29.78 -14.34 -23.09
CA GLU A 612 -29.40 -15.47 -22.23
C GLU A 612 -29.68 -16.79 -22.95
N VAL A 613 -28.67 -17.63 -23.13
CA VAL A 613 -28.82 -18.98 -23.70
C VAL A 613 -28.58 -19.98 -22.58
N ARG A 614 -29.56 -20.86 -22.32
CA ARG A 614 -29.50 -21.89 -21.27
C ARG A 614 -29.18 -23.24 -21.87
N PHE A 615 -28.26 -23.97 -21.24
CA PHE A 615 -27.80 -25.30 -21.63
C PHE A 615 -28.14 -26.32 -20.57
#